data_AF-A0A9D5Y3V3-F1
#
_entry.id   AF-A0A9D5Y3V3-F1
#
_cell.length_a   1.000
_cell.length_b   1.000
_cell.length_c   1.000
_cell.angle_alpha   90.00
_cell.angle_beta   90.00
_cell.angle_gamma   90.00
#
_symmetry.space_group_name_H-M   'P 1'
#
loop_
_entity.id
_entity.type
_entity.pdbx_description
1 polymer ?
#
loop_
_entity_poly.entity_id
_entity_poly.type
_entity_poly.pdbx_seq_one_letter_code
_entity_poly.pdbx_strand_id
1 'polypeptide(L)'
;MKFLVALVASLIFSAAAVALPANGLAPDALIKSISSEVIDIVKADKEIQSGNAKKAAELVDKKVAPHFDFMRMTRLALGREWRQANADQQK
;
A
#
# COMPACT_ATOMS: atom_id res chain seq x y z
N MET A 1 -42.24 25.57 9.12
CA MET A 1 -42.26 24.09 9.20
C MET A 1 -41.37 23.43 8.15
N LYS A 2 -41.47 23.78 6.85
CA LYS A 2 -40.64 23.22 5.75
C LYS A 2 -39.12 23.37 5.97
N PHE A 3 -38.66 24.52 6.45
CA PHE A 3 -37.24 24.77 6.74
C PHE A 3 -36.70 23.98 7.93
N LEU A 4 -37.54 23.68 8.92
CA LEU A 4 -37.14 22.91 10.11
C LEU A 4 -37.03 21.42 9.76
N VAL A 5 -37.90 20.92 8.89
CA VAL A 5 -37.81 19.57 8.31
C VAL A 5 -36.55 19.42 7.44
N ALA A 6 -36.23 20.43 6.63
CA ALA A 6 -35.01 20.42 5.80
C ALA A 6 -33.72 20.44 6.64
N LEU A 7 -33.70 21.20 7.74
CA LEU A 7 -32.56 21.25 8.67
C LEU A 7 -32.34 19.91 9.38
N VAL A 8 -33.42 19.28 9.86
CA VAL A 8 -33.36 17.97 10.52
C VAL A 8 -32.94 16.88 9.52
N ALA A 9 -33.43 16.93 8.28
CA ALA A 9 -33.01 15.99 7.23
C ALA A 9 -31.51 16.12 6.89
N SER A 10 -30.96 17.33 6.84
CA SER A 10 -29.54 17.58 6.60
C SER A 10 -28.64 17.09 7.75
N LEU A 11 -29.11 17.23 9.00
CA LEU A 11 -28.42 16.70 10.18
C LEU A 11 -28.38 15.17 10.19
N ILE A 12 -29.47 14.51 9.80
CA ILE A 12 -29.54 13.04 9.71
C ILE A 12 -28.62 12.53 8.59
N PHE A 13 -28.54 13.23 7.46
CA PHE A 13 -27.67 12.85 6.34
C PHE A 13 -26.18 13.00 6.70
N SER A 14 -25.82 13.99 7.50
CA SER A 14 -24.45 14.18 7.99
C SER A 14 -24.04 13.13 9.04
N ALA A 15 -24.98 12.63 9.83
CA ALA A 15 -24.74 11.56 10.81
C ALA A 15 -24.60 10.17 10.16
N ALA A 16 -25.07 9.99 8.92
CA ALA A 16 -24.95 8.74 8.17
C ALA A 16 -23.61 8.55 7.45
N ALA A 17 -22.71 9.54 7.51
CA ALA A 17 -21.31 9.40 7.09
C ALA A 17 -20.52 8.57 8.14
N VAL A 18 -21.01 7.37 8.45
CA VAL A 18 -20.22 6.36 9.14
C VAL A 18 -19.06 6.03 8.21
N ALA A 19 -17.84 6.33 8.67
CA ALA A 19 -16.63 5.89 8.02
C ALA A 19 -16.76 4.40 7.71
N LEU A 20 -16.84 4.07 6.42
CA LEU A 20 -16.75 2.68 5.98
C LEU A 20 -15.51 2.11 6.65
N PRO A 21 -15.59 0.93 7.32
CA PRO A 21 -14.40 0.28 7.80
C PRO A 21 -13.45 0.19 6.62
N ALA A 22 -12.22 0.66 6.80
CA ALA A 22 -11.19 0.42 5.82
C ALA A 22 -11.11 -1.10 5.68
N ASN A 23 -11.61 -1.64 4.55
CA ASN A 23 -11.68 -3.09 4.26
C ASN A 23 -10.29 -3.72 4.05
N GLY A 24 -9.26 -3.24 4.76
CA GLY A 24 -7.90 -3.72 4.72
C GLY A 24 -7.53 -4.43 6.01
N LEU A 25 -6.62 -5.40 5.90
CA LEU A 25 -5.90 -5.95 7.05
C LEU A 25 -5.23 -4.81 7.81
N ALA A 26 -5.16 -4.93 9.14
CA ALA A 26 -4.31 -4.05 9.94
C ALA A 26 -2.86 -4.10 9.44
N PRO A 27 -2.08 -3.00 9.48
CA PRO A 27 -0.75 -2.95 8.88
C PRO A 27 0.22 -4.04 9.38
N ASP A 28 0.15 -4.36 10.66
CA ASP A 28 0.92 -5.43 11.30
C ASP A 28 0.50 -6.82 10.78
N ALA A 29 -0.82 -7.05 10.67
CA ALA A 29 -1.36 -8.29 10.11
C ALA A 29 -0.98 -8.48 8.64
N LEU A 30 -1.01 -7.40 7.86
CA LEU A 30 -0.59 -7.39 6.45
C LEU A 30 0.89 -7.76 6.31
N ILE A 31 1.78 -7.10 7.07
CA ILE A 31 3.22 -7.41 7.03
C ILE A 31 3.46 -8.87 7.40
N LYS A 32 2.80 -9.36 8.46
CA LYS A 32 2.92 -10.74 8.90
C LYS A 32 2.46 -11.73 7.82
N SER A 33 1.32 -11.48 7.18
CA SER A 33 0.79 -12.38 6.15
C SER A 33 1.73 -12.46 4.95
N ILE A 34 2.16 -11.31 4.42
CA ILE A 34 3.05 -11.26 3.25
C ILE A 34 4.42 -11.86 3.57
N SER A 35 4.98 -11.58 4.75
CA SER A 35 6.28 -12.15 5.16
C SER A 35 6.20 -13.68 5.26
N SER A 36 5.11 -14.20 5.83
CA SER A 36 4.91 -15.65 5.95
C SER A 36 4.79 -16.32 4.58
N GLU A 37 3.99 -15.73 3.69
CA GLU A 37 3.80 -16.23 2.32
C GLU A 37 5.13 -16.25 1.54
N VAL A 38 5.93 -15.18 1.60
CA VAL A 38 7.23 -15.11 0.92
C VAL A 38 8.18 -16.18 1.46
N ILE A 39 8.24 -16.38 2.78
CA ILE A 39 9.07 -17.42 3.39
C ILE A 39 8.65 -18.82 2.90
N ASP A 40 7.35 -19.09 2.81
CA ASP A 40 6.83 -20.37 2.35
C ASP A 40 7.16 -20.62 0.87
N ILE A 41 7.05 -19.59 0.03
CA ILE A 41 7.45 -19.69 -1.38
C ILE A 41 8.95 -19.97 -1.52
N VAL A 42 9.79 -19.23 -0.80
CA VAL A 42 11.25 -19.44 -0.82
C VAL A 42 11.62 -20.85 -0.36
N LYS A 43 10.93 -21.40 0.65
CA LYS A 43 11.12 -22.79 1.11
C LYS A 43 10.64 -23.85 0.13
N ALA A 44 9.66 -23.53 -0.72
CA ALA A 44 9.13 -24.47 -1.72
C ALA A 44 9.93 -24.44 -3.03
N ASP A 45 10.51 -23.28 -3.40
CA ASP A 45 11.14 -23.08 -4.69
C ASP A 45 12.65 -23.37 -4.66
N LYS A 46 13.04 -24.55 -5.18
CA LYS A 46 14.44 -24.98 -5.25
C LYS A 46 15.33 -24.07 -6.11
N GLU A 47 14.78 -23.42 -7.13
CA GLU A 47 15.60 -22.54 -7.98
C GLU A 47 15.95 -21.25 -7.24
N ILE A 48 15.00 -20.68 -6.50
CA ILE A 48 15.27 -19.55 -5.61
C ILE A 48 16.31 -19.95 -4.55
N GLN A 49 16.16 -21.14 -3.95
CA GLN A 49 17.14 -21.66 -2.97
C GLN A 49 18.53 -21.87 -3.58
N SER A 50 18.63 -22.28 -4.84
CA SER A 50 19.90 -22.40 -5.55
C SER A 50 20.51 -21.05 -5.96
N GLY A 51 19.86 -19.93 -5.65
CA GLY A 51 20.36 -18.58 -5.93
C GLY A 51 19.92 -18.00 -7.27
N ASN A 52 18.82 -18.48 -7.87
CA ASN A 52 18.28 -17.89 -9.09
C ASN A 52 17.72 -16.47 -8.82
N ALA A 53 18.58 -15.47 -9.02
CA ALA A 53 18.28 -14.06 -8.76
C ALA A 53 17.12 -13.53 -9.60
N LYS A 54 16.96 -14.00 -10.85
CA LYS A 54 15.85 -13.58 -11.72
C LYS A 54 14.51 -14.00 -11.13
N LYS A 55 14.42 -15.26 -10.67
CA LYS A 55 13.19 -15.79 -10.07
C LYS A 55 12.87 -15.14 -8.73
N ALA A 56 13.90 -14.82 -7.93
CA ALA A 56 13.74 -14.05 -6.72
C ALA A 56 13.23 -12.63 -6.99
N ALA A 57 13.75 -11.95 -8.02
CA ALA A 57 13.25 -10.63 -8.44
C ALA A 57 11.77 -10.68 -8.88
N GLU A 58 11.40 -11.69 -9.67
CA GLU A 58 9.99 -11.89 -10.06
C GLU A 58 9.05 -12.13 -8.86
N LEU A 59 9.53 -12.80 -7.81
CA LEU A 59 8.78 -12.97 -6.57
C LEU A 59 8.59 -11.62 -5.86
N VAL A 60 9.64 -10.82 -5.77
CA VAL A 60 9.59 -9.47 -5.18
C VAL A 60 8.59 -8.59 -5.93
N ASP A 61 8.66 -8.54 -7.26
CA ASP A 61 7.77 -7.73 -8.08
C ASP A 61 6.30 -8.12 -7.91
N LYS A 62 6.01 -9.41 -7.77
CA LYS A 62 4.64 -9.92 -7.65
C LYS A 62 4.05 -9.80 -6.24
N LYS A 63 4.87 -9.97 -5.20
CA LYS A 63 4.37 -10.14 -3.82
C LYS A 63 4.78 -9.04 -2.85
N VAL A 64 5.88 -8.36 -3.11
CA VAL A 64 6.45 -7.36 -2.20
C VAL A 64 6.21 -5.96 -2.74
N ALA A 65 6.59 -5.71 -3.99
CA ALA A 65 6.51 -4.40 -4.63
C ALA A 65 5.13 -3.71 -4.57
N PRO A 66 3.97 -4.41 -4.70
CA PRO A 66 2.66 -3.77 -4.63
C PRO A 66 2.34 -3.10 -3.29
N HIS A 67 3.08 -3.44 -2.24
CA HIS A 67 2.87 -2.89 -0.89
C HIS A 67 3.78 -1.69 -0.59
N PHE A 68 4.65 -1.29 -1.53
CA PHE A 68 5.56 -0.17 -1.36
C PHE A 68 5.17 1.02 -2.23
N ASP A 69 5.25 2.21 -1.63
CA ASP A 69 5.22 3.48 -2.36
C ASP A 69 6.65 3.90 -2.68
N PHE A 70 7.18 3.38 -3.79
CA PHE A 70 8.55 3.67 -4.24
C PHE A 70 8.79 5.16 -4.46
N MET A 71 7.80 5.90 -4.94
CA MET A 71 7.91 7.34 -5.15
C MET A 71 8.11 8.09 -3.83
N ARG A 72 7.33 7.73 -2.80
CA ARG A 72 7.50 8.29 -1.46
C ARG A 72 8.84 7.89 -0.86
N MET A 73 9.25 6.62 -1.00
CA MET A 73 10.55 6.17 -0.49
C MET A 73 11.71 6.92 -1.15
N THR A 74 11.72 7.03 -2.47
CA THR A 74 12.77 7.73 -3.22
C THR A 74 12.80 9.22 -2.87
N ARG A 75 11.63 9.85 -2.72
CA ARG A 75 11.54 11.24 -2.23
C ARG A 75 12.15 11.41 -0.84
N LEU A 76 11.92 10.47 0.07
CA LEU A 76 12.50 10.49 1.42
C LEU A 76 14.01 10.27 1.37
N ALA A 77 14.49 9.37 0.53
CA ALA A 77 15.92 9.08 0.37
C ALA A 77 16.70 10.25 -0.22
N LEU A 78 16.15 10.92 -1.23
CA LEU A 78 16.81 12.03 -1.93
C LEU A 78 16.60 13.41 -1.29
N GLY A 79 15.55 13.56 -0.46
CA GLY A 79 15.32 14.75 0.34
C GLY A 79 15.24 16.04 -0.50
N ARG A 80 16.20 16.95 -0.31
CA ARG A 80 16.24 18.23 -1.02
C ARG A 80 16.44 18.06 -2.53
N GLU A 81 17.26 17.10 -2.93
CA GLU A 81 17.61 16.90 -4.34
C GLU A 81 16.41 16.37 -5.14
N TRP A 82 15.46 15.68 -4.49
CA TRP A 82 14.18 15.30 -5.10
C TRP A 82 13.40 16.50 -5.65
N ARG A 83 13.44 17.65 -4.95
CA ARG A 83 12.71 18.85 -5.36
C ARG A 83 13.31 19.52 -6.59
N GLN A 84 14.59 19.27 -6.86
CA GLN A 84 15.32 19.79 -8.01
C GLN A 84 15.29 18.83 -9.20
N ALA A 85 14.93 17.56 -8.96
CA ALA A 85 14.81 16.56 -10.01
C ALA A 85 13.70 16.94 -11.00
N ASN A 86 14.01 16.85 -12.30
CA ASN A 86 13.01 17.02 -13.36
C ASN A 86 12.10 15.78 -13.48
N ALA A 87 11.08 15.87 -14.34
CA ALA A 87 10.08 14.81 -14.48
C ALA A 87 10.64 13.45 -14.93
N ASP A 88 11.75 13.43 -15.66
CA ASP A 88 12.38 12.18 -16.11
C ASP A 88 13.31 11.60 -15.04
N GLN A 89 13.87 12.44 -14.17
CA GLN A 89 14.68 12.01 -13.01
C GLN A 89 13.83 11.51 -11.84
N GLN A 90 12.55 11.84 -11.81
CA GLN A 90 11.59 11.38 -10.80
C GLN A 90 10.86 10.09 -11.20
N LYS A 91 11.05 9.60 -12.43
CA LYS A 91 10.49 8.32 -12.91
C LYS A 91 11.49 7.19 -12.73
#